data_AF-A0AAR2IR48-F1
#
_entry.id   AF-A0AAR2IR48-F1
#
_cell.length_a   1.000
_cell.length_b   1.000
_cell.length_c   1.000
_cell.angle_alpha   90.00
_cell.angle_beta   90.00
_cell.angle_gamma   90.00
#
_symmetry.space_group_name_H-M   'P 1'
#
loop_
_entity.id
_entity.type
_entity.pdbx_description
1 polymer ?
#
loop_
_entity_poly.entity_id
_entity_poly.type
_entity_poly.pdbx_seq_one_letter_code
_entity_poly.pdbx_strand_id
1 'polypeptide(L)'
;MSSDFEAYEQEFGTLTAEITSKIGRIPKLGGEEKTQLVLNVDKQLEEVRELLEQMDLEVREIPVQSRGMYNSRLKSYKQEMEKLEKDFKRSRIAYSDEVRNELLGDDGSSSESQRAHLLDNTERLERSSRRLEAGYQIAVETEQIGQEILSNLHTDREKIQRSRDRVSLDSYTHAFPSRARVLSSAGSYHQFMPYP
;
A
#
# COMPACT_ATOMS: atom_id res chain seq x y z
N MET A 1 18.03 -9.81 -20.48
CA MET A 1 16.85 -10.68 -20.24
C MET A 1 15.69 -9.75 -19.93
N SER A 2 14.75 -9.62 -20.87
CA SER A 2 13.58 -8.72 -20.81
C SER A 2 12.47 -9.15 -21.79
N SER A 3 12.50 -10.38 -22.32
CA SER A 3 11.51 -10.80 -23.33
C SER A 3 10.10 -10.91 -22.76
N ASP A 4 9.99 -11.28 -21.49
CA ASP A 4 8.69 -11.62 -20.89
C ASP A 4 7.92 -10.35 -20.52
N PHE A 5 8.62 -9.33 -19.98
CA PHE A 5 8.04 -8.01 -19.79
C PHE A 5 7.60 -7.36 -21.11
N GLU A 6 8.40 -7.48 -22.17
CA GLU A 6 8.02 -6.94 -23.49
C GLU A 6 6.81 -7.67 -24.08
N ALA A 7 6.70 -8.99 -23.88
CA ALA A 7 5.54 -9.76 -24.29
C ALA A 7 4.27 -9.31 -23.54
N TYR A 8 4.36 -9.12 -22.22
CA TYR A 8 3.26 -8.58 -21.43
C TYR A 8 2.90 -7.15 -21.83
N GLU A 9 3.88 -6.32 -22.21
CA GLU A 9 3.64 -4.96 -22.70
C GLU A 9 2.85 -4.96 -24.03
N GLN A 10 3.16 -5.87 -24.94
CA GLN A 10 2.43 -6.05 -26.19
C GLN A 10 0.99 -6.55 -25.96
N GLU A 11 0.83 -7.53 -25.07
CA GLU A 11 -0.48 -8.06 -24.70
C GLU A 11 -1.34 -6.98 -24.03
N PHE A 12 -0.75 -6.18 -23.13
CA PHE A 12 -1.41 -5.06 -22.47
C PHE A 12 -1.93 -4.07 -23.50
N GLY A 13 -1.09 -3.65 -24.46
CA GLY A 13 -1.50 -2.71 -25.51
C GLY A 13 -2.61 -3.26 -26.41
N THR A 14 -2.61 -4.57 -26.67
CA THR A 14 -3.65 -5.22 -27.49
C THR A 14 -4.98 -5.27 -26.74
N LEU A 15 -4.96 -5.72 -25.48
CA LEU A 15 -6.15 -5.80 -24.63
C LEU A 15 -6.76 -4.42 -24.36
N THR A 16 -5.95 -3.41 -24.03
CA THR A 16 -6.46 -2.05 -23.76
C THR A 16 -7.08 -1.42 -25.00
N ALA A 17 -6.51 -1.63 -26.19
CA ALA A 17 -7.09 -1.18 -27.45
C ALA A 17 -8.44 -1.85 -27.74
N GLU A 18 -8.54 -3.16 -27.53
CA GLU A 18 -9.78 -3.90 -27.70
C GLU A 18 -10.86 -3.45 -26.70
N ILE A 19 -10.51 -3.33 -25.42
CA ILE A 19 -11.39 -2.83 -24.36
C ILE A 19 -11.89 -1.43 -24.71
N THR A 20 -11.00 -0.52 -25.13
CA THR A 20 -11.39 0.85 -25.53
C THR A 20 -12.40 0.84 -26.68
N SER A 21 -12.18 0.00 -27.70
CA SER A 21 -13.10 -0.17 -28.82
C SER A 21 -14.47 -0.69 -28.37
N LYS A 22 -14.49 -1.70 -27.50
CA LYS A 22 -15.72 -2.27 -26.94
C LYS A 22 -16.46 -1.26 -26.05
N ILE A 23 -15.76 -0.52 -25.19
CA ILE A 23 -16.32 0.57 -24.36
C ILE A 23 -17.00 1.63 -25.23
N GLY A 24 -16.45 1.96 -26.40
CA GLY A 24 -17.06 2.89 -27.36
C GLY A 24 -18.27 2.31 -28.11
N ARG A 25 -18.42 0.99 -28.16
CA ARG A 25 -19.56 0.30 -28.77
C ARG A 25 -20.71 0.03 -27.79
N ILE A 26 -20.43 -0.15 -26.50
CA ILE A 26 -21.44 -0.39 -25.45
C ILE A 26 -22.62 0.60 -25.53
N PRO A 27 -22.42 1.92 -25.69
CA PRO A 27 -23.53 2.87 -25.77
C PRO A 27 -24.41 2.74 -27.01
N LYS A 28 -23.96 2.03 -28.04
CA LYS A 28 -24.68 1.82 -29.32
C LYS A 28 -25.48 0.51 -29.34
N LEU A 29 -25.35 -0.32 -28.31
CA LEU A 29 -26.00 -1.62 -28.19
C LEU A 29 -27.07 -1.57 -27.10
N GLY A 30 -28.09 -2.42 -27.23
CA GLY A 30 -29.18 -2.56 -26.25
C GLY A 30 -29.47 -4.03 -25.95
N GLY A 31 -30.31 -4.27 -24.93
CA GLY A 31 -30.77 -5.61 -24.58
C GLY A 31 -29.65 -6.61 -24.25
N GLU A 32 -29.80 -7.85 -24.70
CA GLU A 32 -28.89 -8.95 -24.34
C GLU A 32 -27.48 -8.80 -24.93
N GLU A 33 -27.34 -8.21 -26.13
CA GLU A 33 -26.04 -7.94 -26.74
C GLU A 33 -25.20 -6.96 -25.91
N LYS A 34 -25.84 -5.95 -25.32
CA LYS A 34 -25.19 -5.01 -24.39
C LYS A 34 -24.71 -5.74 -23.14
N THR A 35 -25.56 -6.57 -22.54
CA THR A 35 -25.22 -7.34 -21.33
C THR A 35 -24.03 -8.28 -21.58
N GLN A 36 -24.04 -9.00 -22.70
CA GLN A 36 -22.93 -9.87 -23.09
C GLN A 36 -21.63 -9.09 -23.33
N LEU A 37 -21.70 -7.93 -23.99
CA LEU A 37 -20.52 -7.10 -24.22
C LEU A 37 -19.97 -6.50 -22.93
N VAL A 38 -20.83 -6.08 -21.99
CA VAL A 38 -20.44 -5.59 -20.67
C VAL A 38 -19.72 -6.68 -19.89
N LEU A 39 -20.26 -7.90 -19.85
CA LEU A 39 -19.61 -9.04 -19.19
C LEU A 39 -18.27 -9.40 -19.84
N ASN A 40 -18.17 -9.30 -21.16
CA ASN A 40 -16.92 -9.54 -21.88
C ASN A 40 -15.86 -8.49 -21.50
N VAL A 41 -16.23 -7.21 -21.49
CA VAL A 41 -15.31 -6.13 -21.10
C VAL A 41 -14.90 -6.24 -19.63
N ASP A 42 -15.81 -6.63 -18.72
CA ASP A 42 -15.46 -6.86 -17.31
C ASP A 42 -14.39 -7.97 -17.17
N LYS A 43 -14.54 -9.09 -17.90
CA LYS A 43 -13.53 -10.16 -17.91
C LYS A 43 -12.18 -9.68 -18.46
N GLN A 44 -12.19 -8.95 -19.57
CA GLN A 44 -10.95 -8.42 -20.14
C GLN A 44 -10.27 -7.38 -19.24
N LEU A 45 -11.03 -6.59 -18.49
CA LEU A 45 -10.46 -5.69 -17.48
C LEU A 45 -9.78 -6.47 -16.35
N GLU A 46 -10.32 -7.63 -15.98
CA GLU A 46 -9.71 -8.53 -15.00
C GLU A 46 -8.41 -9.16 -15.55
N GLU A 47 -8.41 -9.64 -16.80
CA GLU A 47 -7.21 -10.12 -17.50
C GLU A 47 -6.10 -9.05 -17.54
N VAL A 48 -6.46 -7.78 -17.79
CA VAL A 48 -5.51 -6.66 -17.76
C VAL A 48 -4.96 -6.42 -16.35
N ARG A 49 -5.74 -6.62 -15.28
CA ARG A 49 -5.23 -6.51 -13.90
C ARG A 49 -4.22 -7.62 -13.61
N GLU A 50 -4.55 -8.86 -13.97
CA GLU A 50 -3.64 -10.00 -13.80
C GLU A 50 -2.33 -9.76 -14.55
N LEU A 51 -2.40 -9.24 -15.78
CA LEU A 51 -1.22 -8.90 -16.58
C LEU A 51 -0.36 -7.82 -15.91
N LEU A 52 -0.97 -6.79 -15.33
CA LEU A 52 -0.24 -5.77 -14.57
C LEU A 52 0.43 -6.34 -13.31
N GLU A 53 -0.17 -7.33 -12.66
CA GLU A 53 0.44 -8.05 -11.53
C GLU A 53 1.64 -8.89 -11.98
N GLN A 54 1.53 -9.61 -13.10
CA GLN A 54 2.64 -10.35 -13.72
C GLN A 54 3.81 -9.40 -14.05
N MET A 55 3.51 -8.24 -14.67
CA MET A 55 4.53 -7.23 -14.96
C MET A 55 5.18 -6.67 -13.68
N ASP A 56 4.44 -6.50 -12.58
CA ASP A 56 5.00 -6.07 -11.28
C ASP A 56 5.98 -7.11 -10.71
N LEU A 57 5.66 -8.41 -10.85
CA LEU A 57 6.54 -9.50 -10.46
C LEU A 57 7.82 -9.54 -11.30
N GLU A 58 7.71 -9.42 -12.62
CA GLU A 58 8.88 -9.37 -13.52
C GLU A 58 9.81 -8.21 -13.19
N VAL A 59 9.27 -7.02 -12.90
CA VAL A 59 10.08 -5.86 -12.55
C VAL A 59 10.85 -6.05 -11.23
N ARG A 60 10.35 -6.88 -10.31
CA ARG A 60 11.07 -7.24 -9.08
C ARG A 60 12.27 -8.15 -9.33
N GLU A 61 12.29 -8.89 -10.43
CA GLU A 61 13.40 -9.76 -10.83
C GLU A 61 14.50 -8.98 -11.59
N ILE A 62 14.17 -7.83 -12.19
CA ILE A 62 15.13 -6.97 -12.92
C ILE A 62 16.19 -6.37 -11.97
N PRO A 63 17.45 -6.13 -12.39
CA PRO A 63 18.43 -5.42 -11.56
C PRO A 63 18.01 -3.98 -11.20
N VAL A 64 18.31 -3.55 -9.98
CA VAL A 64 17.88 -2.24 -9.42
C VAL A 64 18.25 -1.05 -10.32
N GLN A 65 19.38 -1.13 -11.02
CA GLN A 65 19.88 -0.10 -11.93
C GLN A 65 18.95 0.15 -13.13
N SER A 66 18.22 -0.87 -13.58
CA SER A 66 17.31 -0.81 -14.73
C SER A 66 15.84 -0.70 -14.32
N ARG A 67 15.48 -1.03 -13.06
CA ARG A 67 14.10 -0.99 -12.55
C ARG A 67 13.41 0.37 -12.67
N GLY A 68 14.16 1.47 -12.58
CA GLY A 68 13.58 2.83 -12.59
C GLY A 68 12.74 3.11 -13.84
N MET A 69 13.19 2.66 -15.01
CA MET A 69 12.46 2.83 -16.27
C MET A 69 11.17 2.01 -16.28
N TYR A 70 11.22 0.74 -15.88
CA TYR A 70 10.07 -0.15 -15.88
C TYR A 70 9.01 0.24 -14.84
N ASN A 71 9.42 0.72 -13.66
CA ASN A 71 8.51 1.26 -12.66
C ASN A 71 7.75 2.49 -13.17
N SER A 72 8.40 3.35 -13.95
CA SER A 72 7.73 4.50 -14.58
C SER A 72 6.67 4.03 -15.58
N ARG A 73 6.98 3.03 -16.41
CA ARG A 73 6.02 2.46 -17.37
C ARG A 73 4.83 1.79 -16.67
N LEU A 74 5.10 0.94 -15.66
CA LEU A 74 4.07 0.31 -14.84
C LEU A 74 3.12 1.32 -14.20
N LYS A 75 3.65 2.45 -13.71
CA LYS A 75 2.82 3.53 -13.16
C LYS A 75 1.89 4.13 -14.23
N SER A 76 2.39 4.35 -15.45
CA SER A 76 1.57 4.82 -16.57
C SER A 76 0.48 3.80 -16.94
N TYR A 77 0.81 2.51 -17.02
CA TYR A 77 -0.18 1.47 -17.33
C TYR A 77 -1.25 1.33 -16.24
N LYS A 78 -0.88 1.44 -14.96
CA LYS A 78 -1.85 1.48 -13.85
C LYS A 78 -2.80 2.67 -13.97
N GLN A 79 -2.31 3.86 -14.35
CA GLN A 79 -3.17 5.03 -14.59
C GLN A 79 -4.09 4.85 -15.80
N GLU A 80 -3.60 4.23 -16.88
CA GLU A 80 -4.41 3.92 -18.06
C GLU A 80 -5.52 2.93 -17.73
N MET A 81 -5.22 1.91 -16.92
CA MET A 81 -6.18 0.94 -16.43
C MET A 81 -7.27 1.60 -15.56
N GLU A 82 -6.91 2.50 -14.63
CA GLU A 82 -7.88 3.30 -13.87
C GLU A 82 -8.78 4.16 -14.77
N LYS A 83 -8.22 4.71 -15.86
CA LYS A 83 -8.98 5.48 -16.84
C LYS A 83 -9.97 4.58 -17.58
N LEU A 84 -9.55 3.40 -18.05
CA LEU A 84 -10.42 2.43 -18.72
C LEU A 84 -11.58 1.98 -17.83
N GLU A 85 -11.34 1.75 -16.54
CA GLU A 85 -12.43 1.44 -15.61
C GLU A 85 -13.45 2.57 -15.48
N LYS A 86 -12.97 3.82 -15.39
CA LYS A 86 -13.85 5.00 -15.31
C LYS A 86 -14.66 5.16 -16.59
N ASP A 87 -14.02 5.00 -17.74
CA ASP A 87 -14.67 5.08 -19.06
C ASP A 87 -15.69 3.94 -19.23
N PHE A 88 -15.37 2.72 -18.81
CA PHE A 88 -16.31 1.59 -18.80
C PHE A 88 -17.51 1.84 -17.89
N LYS A 89 -17.28 2.26 -16.64
CA LYS A 89 -18.36 2.63 -15.69
C LYS A 89 -19.25 3.72 -16.28
N ARG A 90 -18.66 4.73 -16.92
CA ARG A 90 -19.38 5.82 -17.56
C ARG A 90 -20.18 5.33 -18.78
N SER A 91 -19.62 4.49 -19.65
CA SER A 91 -20.34 3.90 -20.78
C SER A 91 -21.50 3.00 -20.33
N ARG A 92 -21.36 2.33 -19.19
CA ARG A 92 -22.43 1.54 -18.57
C ARG A 92 -23.57 2.42 -18.05
N ILE A 93 -23.25 3.57 -17.44
CA ILE A 93 -24.23 4.50 -16.83
C ILE A 93 -24.86 5.43 -17.88
N ALA A 94 -24.11 5.88 -18.89
CA ALA A 94 -24.52 6.91 -19.86
C ALA A 94 -25.73 6.53 -20.72
N TYR A 95 -26.15 5.27 -20.71
CA TYR A 95 -27.42 4.83 -21.31
C TYR A 95 -28.16 3.84 -20.41
N SER A 96 -28.01 4.00 -19.09
CA SER A 96 -29.01 3.57 -18.13
C SER A 96 -30.26 4.47 -18.21
N ASP A 97 -30.66 4.83 -19.43
CA ASP A 97 -31.98 5.38 -19.70
C ASP A 97 -33.05 4.34 -19.36
N GLU A 98 -32.71 3.06 -19.20
CA GLU A 98 -33.58 2.06 -18.55
C GLU A 98 -33.88 2.43 -17.09
N VAL A 99 -32.89 2.86 -16.28
CA VAL A 99 -33.15 3.35 -14.91
C VAL A 99 -33.79 4.73 -14.91
N ARG A 100 -33.51 5.60 -15.89
CA ARG A 100 -34.16 6.91 -15.99
C ARG A 100 -35.61 6.80 -16.45
N ASN A 101 -35.93 5.84 -17.31
CA ASN A 101 -37.29 5.57 -17.78
C ASN A 101 -38.07 4.75 -16.73
N GLU A 102 -37.43 3.91 -15.92
CA GLU A 102 -38.03 3.35 -14.69
C GLU A 102 -38.23 4.42 -13.59
N LEU A 103 -37.37 5.44 -13.53
CA LEU A 103 -37.46 6.52 -12.54
C LEU A 103 -38.39 7.66 -12.96
N LEU A 104 -38.73 7.80 -14.25
CA LEU A 104 -39.52 8.92 -14.80
C LEU A 104 -40.56 8.50 -15.87
N GLY A 105 -40.95 7.22 -15.94
CA GLY A 105 -41.85 6.73 -16.99
C GLY A 105 -42.77 5.59 -16.55
N ASP A 106 -43.73 5.88 -15.68
CA ASP A 106 -45.17 5.72 -15.97
C ASP A 106 -45.99 6.21 -14.77
N ASP A 107 -46.88 7.16 -15.02
CA ASP A 107 -47.69 7.91 -14.05
C ASP A 107 -48.86 7.06 -13.50
N GLY A 108 -48.55 5.84 -13.02
CA GLY A 108 -49.61 4.85 -12.75
C GLY A 108 -49.29 3.61 -11.92
N SER A 109 -48.09 3.41 -11.34
CA SER A 109 -47.79 2.15 -10.62
C SER A 109 -47.17 2.31 -9.22
N SER A 110 -48.07 2.26 -8.24
CA SER A 110 -47.96 1.83 -6.84
C SER A 110 -46.96 2.54 -5.88
N SER A 111 -47.55 3.21 -4.88
CA SER A 111 -46.93 3.66 -3.62
C SER A 111 -46.08 2.59 -2.91
N GLU A 112 -46.33 1.31 -3.20
CA GLU A 112 -45.67 0.16 -2.58
C GLU A 112 -44.21 -0.01 -3.05
N SER A 113 -43.93 0.20 -4.34
CA SER A 113 -42.57 0.11 -4.90
C SER A 113 -41.65 1.22 -4.38
N GLN A 114 -42.16 2.46 -4.26
CA GLN A 114 -41.40 3.56 -3.63
C GLN A 114 -41.08 3.25 -2.16
N ARG A 115 -42.02 2.66 -1.42
CA ARG A 115 -41.80 2.28 -0.02
C ARG A 115 -40.74 1.18 0.11
N ALA A 116 -40.76 0.19 -0.77
CA ALA A 116 -39.74 -0.88 -0.80
C ALA A 116 -38.34 -0.31 -1.09
N HIS A 117 -38.21 0.61 -2.04
CA HIS A 117 -36.94 1.26 -2.34
C HIS A 117 -36.40 2.13 -1.19
N LEU A 118 -37.28 2.84 -0.47
CA LEU A 118 -36.88 3.61 0.71
C LEU A 118 -36.40 2.70 1.84
N LEU A 119 -37.04 1.53 2.04
CA LEU A 119 -36.63 0.55 3.04
C LEU A 119 -35.26 -0.07 2.70
N ASP A 120 -35.03 -0.46 1.45
CA ASP A 120 -33.72 -0.97 1.02
C ASP A 120 -32.60 0.06 1.19
N ASN A 121 -32.86 1.33 0.82
CA ASN A 121 -31.89 2.40 1.03
C ASN A 121 -31.60 2.61 2.52
N THR A 122 -32.63 2.58 3.36
CA THR A 122 -32.48 2.72 4.81
C THR A 122 -31.65 1.57 5.39
N GLU A 123 -31.91 0.33 4.96
CA GLU A 123 -31.16 -0.84 5.42
C GLU A 123 -29.71 -0.80 4.94
N ARG A 124 -29.46 -0.40 3.68
CA ARG A 124 -28.10 -0.22 3.16
C ARG A 124 -27.33 0.86 3.91
N LEU A 125 -27.99 1.96 4.24
CA LEU A 125 -27.40 3.05 5.03
C LEU A 125 -27.07 2.58 6.44
N GLU A 126 -27.97 1.82 7.07
CA GLU A 126 -27.74 1.26 8.41
C GLU A 126 -26.56 0.28 8.41
N ARG A 127 -26.48 -0.64 7.44
CA ARG A 127 -25.34 -1.56 7.27
C ARG A 127 -24.03 -0.80 7.05
N SER A 128 -24.07 0.27 6.24
CA SER A 128 -22.89 1.11 6.01
C SER A 128 -22.47 1.84 7.29
N SER A 129 -23.41 2.35 8.07
CA SER A 129 -23.15 2.99 9.36
C SER A 129 -22.47 2.03 10.33
N ARG A 130 -23.00 0.81 10.48
CA ARG A 130 -22.40 -0.22 11.34
C ARG A 130 -20.98 -0.61 10.91
N ARG A 131 -20.73 -0.70 9.60
CA ARG A 131 -19.39 -0.97 9.06
C ARG A 131 -18.42 0.17 9.33
N LEU A 132 -18.86 1.42 9.20
CA LEU A 132 -18.05 2.59 9.50
C LEU A 132 -17.70 2.68 10.98
N GLU A 133 -18.67 2.42 11.86
CA GLU A 133 -18.46 2.38 13.31
C GLU A 133 -17.46 1.29 13.72
N ALA A 134 -17.61 0.08 13.18
CA ALA A 134 -16.66 -1.01 13.40
C ALA A 134 -15.26 -0.66 12.88
N GLY A 135 -15.16 -0.06 11.68
CA GLY A 135 -13.89 0.39 11.11
C GLY A 135 -13.22 1.49 11.95
N TYR A 136 -14.01 2.41 12.50
CA TYR A 136 -13.51 3.43 13.42
C TYR A 136 -12.97 2.83 14.71
N GLN A 137 -13.68 1.87 15.31
CA GLN A 137 -13.19 1.18 16.51
C GLN A 137 -11.87 0.46 16.25
N ILE A 138 -11.76 -0.29 15.15
CA ILE A 138 -10.51 -0.95 14.76
C ILE A 138 -9.39 0.08 14.57
N ALA A 139 -9.66 1.21 13.92
CA ALA A 139 -8.66 2.26 13.73
C ALA A 139 -8.12 2.79 15.07
N VAL A 140 -9.01 3.05 16.04
CA VAL A 140 -8.61 3.49 17.40
C VAL A 140 -7.78 2.42 18.11
N GLU A 141 -8.18 1.15 18.04
CA GLU A 141 -7.40 0.04 18.62
C GLU A 141 -6.01 -0.06 17.96
N THR A 142 -5.92 0.09 16.63
CA THR A 142 -4.62 0.08 15.93
C THR A 142 -3.75 1.28 16.28
N GLU A 143 -4.34 2.46 16.52
CA GLU A 143 -3.60 3.64 16.99
C GLU A 143 -2.99 3.37 18.37
N GLN A 144 -3.77 2.77 19.28
CA GLN A 144 -3.29 2.45 20.62
C GLN A 144 -2.15 1.42 20.59
N ILE A 145 -2.28 0.36 19.78
CA ILE A 145 -1.20 -0.63 19.57
C ILE A 145 0.03 0.06 18.97
N GLY A 146 -0.16 0.96 18.01
CA GLY A 146 0.93 1.74 17.41
C GLY A 146 1.69 2.58 18.44
N GLN A 147 0.97 3.26 19.34
CA GLN A 147 1.56 4.02 20.44
C GLN A 147 2.37 3.13 21.38
N GLU A 148 1.86 1.95 21.72
CA GLU A 148 2.56 0.98 22.56
C GLU A 148 3.86 0.49 21.89
N ILE A 149 3.81 0.16 20.60
CA ILE A 149 4.99 -0.23 19.82
C ILE A 149 6.04 0.88 19.82
N LEU A 150 5.64 2.14 19.61
CA LEU A 150 6.56 3.28 19.64
C LEU A 150 7.20 3.47 21.03
N SER A 151 6.43 3.28 22.10
CA SER A 151 6.95 3.33 23.48
C SER A 151 7.96 2.20 23.76
N ASN A 152 7.67 0.99 23.29
CA ASN A 152 8.56 -0.16 23.42
C ASN A 152 9.85 0.06 22.62
N LEU A 153 9.77 0.53 21.38
CA LEU A 153 10.93 0.86 20.54
C LEU A 153 11.79 1.96 21.17
N HIS A 154 11.18 2.97 21.78
CA HIS A 154 11.90 4.01 22.50
C HIS A 154 12.70 3.43 23.68
N THR A 155 12.04 2.60 24.50
CA THR A 155 12.66 1.92 25.64
C THR A 155 13.82 1.01 25.20
N ASP A 156 13.63 0.26 24.11
CA ASP A 156 14.66 -0.64 23.59
C ASP A 156 15.85 0.13 23.00
N ARG A 157 15.61 1.27 22.34
CA ARG A 157 16.67 2.19 21.91
C ARG A 157 17.51 2.65 23.11
N GLU A 158 16.88 3.03 24.22
CA GLU A 158 17.62 3.41 25.42
C GLU A 158 18.44 2.26 25.99
N LYS A 159 17.89 1.04 26.03
CA LYS A 159 18.62 -0.16 26.51
C LYS A 159 19.85 -0.43 25.64
N ILE A 160 19.71 -0.33 24.32
CA ILE A 160 20.82 -0.50 23.37
C ILE A 160 21.88 0.58 23.60
N GLN A 161 21.45 1.85 23.75
CA GLN A 161 22.38 2.95 24.00
C GLN A 161 23.15 2.77 25.31
N ARG A 162 22.47 2.43 26.42
CA ARG A 162 23.11 2.11 27.71
C ARG A 162 24.09 0.95 27.59
N SER A 163 23.73 -0.09 26.83
CA SER A 163 24.62 -1.25 26.62
C SER A 163 25.87 -0.86 25.84
N ARG A 164 25.71 -0.02 24.79
CA ARG A 164 26.83 0.52 24.01
C ARG A 164 27.74 1.42 24.84
N ASP A 165 27.17 2.29 25.67
CA ASP A 165 27.95 3.17 26.54
C ASP A 165 28.75 2.38 27.58
N ARG A 166 28.18 1.29 28.13
CA ARG A 166 28.91 0.37 29.03
C ARG A 166 30.07 -0.33 28.34
N VAL A 167 29.86 -0.86 27.13
CA VAL A 167 30.94 -1.50 26.34
C VAL A 167 32.03 -0.48 25.98
N SER A 168 31.65 0.75 25.64
CA SER A 168 32.58 1.84 25.40
C SER A 168 33.40 2.15 26.66
N LEU A 169 32.75 2.30 27.81
CA LEU A 169 33.43 2.57 29.09
C LEU A 169 34.38 1.43 29.47
N ASP A 170 33.97 0.17 29.31
CA ASP A 170 34.79 -1.01 29.60
C ASP A 170 36.06 -1.06 28.73
N SER A 171 35.92 -0.72 27.45
CA SER A 171 37.07 -0.60 26.53
C SER A 171 38.04 0.51 26.94
N TYR A 172 37.54 1.63 27.48
CA TYR A 172 38.37 2.71 28.02
C TYR A 172 39.04 2.32 29.36
N THR A 173 38.36 1.57 30.23
CA THR A 173 38.94 1.10 31.50
C THR A 173 40.00 0.00 31.31
N HIS A 174 39.85 -0.84 30.29
CA HIS A 174 40.89 -1.81 29.90
C HIS A 174 42.12 -1.13 29.25
N ALA A 175 41.95 0.03 28.61
CA ALA A 175 43.05 0.81 28.04
C ALA A 175 43.87 1.59 29.10
N PHE A 176 43.28 1.92 30.25
CA PHE A 176 43.97 2.62 31.35
C PHE A 176 43.60 2.05 32.73
N PRO A 177 44.20 0.93 33.16
CA PRO A 177 44.00 0.46 34.51
C PRO A 177 44.66 1.43 35.49
N SER A 178 43.88 1.94 36.43
CA SER A 178 44.32 2.95 37.40
C SER A 178 45.56 2.48 38.18
N ARG A 179 46.64 3.27 38.06
CA ARG A 179 47.83 3.26 38.93
C ARG A 179 47.40 3.50 40.38
N ALA A 180 47.17 2.44 41.12
CA ALA A 180 47.14 2.47 42.58
C ALA A 180 48.05 1.36 43.10
N ARG A 181 48.83 1.68 44.15
CA ARG A 181 49.83 0.84 44.86
C ARG A 181 51.17 0.67 44.09
N VAL A 182 52.37 0.91 44.62
CA VAL A 182 52.91 0.98 45.99
C VAL A 182 54.21 1.81 45.93
N LEU A 183 54.44 2.77 46.82
CA LEU A 183 55.78 3.31 47.08
C LEU A 183 56.09 3.01 48.55
N SER A 184 56.62 1.80 48.77
CA SER A 184 57.18 1.36 50.03
C SER A 184 58.44 0.55 49.75
N SER A 185 59.51 1.00 50.41
CA SER A 185 60.74 0.28 50.73
C SER A 185 61.96 0.37 49.79
N ALA A 186 63.12 0.50 50.47
CA ALA A 186 64.53 0.45 50.07
C ALA A 186 65.12 1.75 49.47
N GLY A 187 66.08 2.47 50.07
CA GLY A 187 66.96 2.22 51.22
C GLY A 187 68.44 2.45 50.86
N SER A 188 69.11 3.41 51.55
CA SER A 188 70.55 3.43 51.91
C SER A 188 71.64 3.50 50.82
N TYR A 189 72.85 4.10 50.92
CA TYR A 189 73.66 4.81 51.94
C TYR A 189 74.89 5.45 51.20
N HIS A 190 75.32 6.67 51.56
CA HIS A 190 76.74 7.13 51.74
C HIS A 190 76.76 8.69 51.77
N GLN A 191 76.73 9.36 52.93
CA GLN A 191 77.81 9.64 53.90
C GLN A 191 78.88 10.63 53.37
N PHE A 192 78.90 11.87 53.88
CA PHE A 192 80.01 12.49 54.63
C PHE A 192 79.64 13.92 55.12
N MET A 193 79.66 14.08 56.45
CA MET A 193 79.55 15.27 57.33
C MET A 193 80.92 16.01 57.42
N PRO A 194 81.21 17.00 58.32
CA PRO A 194 80.38 17.95 59.13
C PRO A 194 80.90 19.43 59.21
N TYR A 195 80.04 20.36 59.69
CA TYR A 195 80.17 21.47 60.71
C TYR A 195 81.46 22.31 60.93
N PRO A 196 81.44 23.44 61.70
CA PRO A 196 80.41 24.03 62.58
C PRO A 196 79.68 25.27 62.06
#